data_AF-A0A9X9XV08-F1
#
_entry.id   AF-A0A9X9XV08-F1
#
_cell.length_a   1.000
_cell.length_b   1.000
_cell.length_c   1.000
_cell.angle_alpha   90.00
_cell.angle_beta   90.00
_cell.angle_gamma   90.00
#
_symmetry.space_group_name_H-M   'P 1'
#
loop_
_entity.id
_entity.type
_entity.pdbx_description
1 polymer ?
#
loop_
_entity_poly.entity_id
_entity_poly.type
_entity_poly.pdbx_seq_one_letter_code
_entity_poly.pdbx_strand_id
1 'polypeptide(L)' 'MDTFKSVQDRAALAFTPRVGFAEAMNAWAVAMQKMVNAADVKATLADLASEIRSSM' A
#
# COMPACT_ATOMS: atom_id res chain seq x y z
N MET A 1 5.23 -33.52 -7.28
CA MET A 1 6.00 -32.76 -6.27
C MET A 1 6.42 -31.46 -6.91
N ASP A 2 5.98 -30.32 -6.37
CA ASP A 2 6.52 -29.03 -6.77
C ASP A 2 8.01 -28.99 -6.40
N THR A 3 8.88 -28.62 -7.36
CA THR A 3 10.31 -28.50 -7.12
C THR A 3 10.59 -27.22 -6.34
N PHE A 4 11.68 -27.17 -5.58
CA PHE A 4 12.10 -25.97 -4.84
C PHE A 4 12.06 -24.70 -5.71
N LYS A 5 12.38 -24.83 -7.00
CA LYS A 5 12.36 -23.75 -7.98
C LYS A 5 10.94 -23.26 -8.32
N SER A 6 9.94 -24.14 -8.42
CA SER A 6 8.55 -23.71 -8.68
C SER A 6 7.93 -22.97 -7.49
N VAL A 7 8.29 -23.37 -6.26
CA VAL A 7 7.90 -22.66 -5.04
C VAL A 7 8.60 -21.29 -4.98
N GLN A 8 9.89 -21.23 -5.32
CA GLN A 8 10.65 -19.98 -5.34
C GLN A 8 10.11 -18.99 -6.38
N ASP A 9 9.78 -19.44 -7.60
CA ASP A 9 9.23 -18.56 -8.65
C ASP A 9 7.85 -18.00 -8.28
N ARG A 10 6.98 -18.83 -7.67
CA ARG A 10 5.67 -18.36 -7.15
C ARG A 10 5.84 -17.36 -6.00
N ALA A 11 6.81 -17.59 -5.11
CA ALA A 11 7.11 -16.69 -4.02
C ALA A 11 7.72 -15.38 -4.53
N ALA A 12 8.64 -15.42 -5.50
CA ALA A 12 9.22 -14.23 -6.11
C ALA A 12 8.14 -13.31 -6.71
N LEU A 13 7.12 -13.90 -7.33
CA LEU A 13 5.98 -13.15 -7.86
C LEU A 13 5.17 -12.46 -6.73
N ALA A 14 5.00 -13.13 -5.58
CA ALA A 14 4.35 -12.58 -4.40
C ALA A 14 5.19 -11.52 -3.66
N PHE A 15 6.53 -11.63 -3.73
CA PHE A 15 7.49 -10.69 -3.15
C PHE A 15 7.95 -9.61 -4.13
N THR A 16 7.45 -9.60 -5.36
CA THR A 16 7.67 -8.49 -6.29
C THR A 16 7.20 -7.21 -5.59
N PRO A 17 8.08 -6.22 -5.37
CA PRO A 17 7.66 -4.92 -4.90
C PRO A 17 6.63 -4.40 -5.90
N ARG A 18 5.36 -4.35 -5.50
CA ARG A 18 4.38 -3.60 -6.26
C ARG A 18 4.85 -2.16 -6.16
N VAL A 19 5.36 -1.62 -7.27
CA VAL A 19 5.78 -0.22 -7.37
C VAL A 19 4.65 0.64 -6.79
N GLY A 20 4.98 1.54 -5.85
CA GLY A 20 4.02 2.36 -5.14
C GLY A 20 3.34 1.72 -3.92
N PHE A 21 3.50 0.42 -3.61
CA PHE A 21 2.87 -0.18 -2.42
C PHE A 21 3.46 0.35 -1.11
N ALA A 22 4.78 0.50 -1.03
CA ALA A 22 5.43 1.06 0.15
C ALA A 22 5.02 2.53 0.37
N GLU A 23 4.92 3.31 -0.71
CA GLU A 23 4.46 4.70 -0.66
C GLU A 23 2.98 4.79 -0.27
N ALA A 24 2.12 3.95 -0.84
CA ALA A 24 0.70 3.87 -0.47
C ALA A 24 0.50 3.45 0.99
N MET A 25 1.31 2.53 1.52
CA MET A 25 1.27 2.12 2.93
C MET A 25 1.73 3.25 3.87
N ASN A 26 2.75 4.02 3.46
CA ASN A 26 3.19 5.20 4.22
C ASN A 26 2.12 6.29 4.23
N ALA A 27 1.54 6.62 3.07
CA ALA A 27 0.45 7.59 2.96
C ALA A 27 -0.77 7.18 3.79
N TRP A 28 -1.11 5.89 3.78
CA TRP A 28 -2.18 5.33 4.61
C TRP A 28 -1.89 5.47 6.11
N ALA A 29 -0.67 5.19 6.56
CA ALA A 29 -0.28 5.36 7.97
C ALA A 29 -0.40 6.82 8.43
N VAL A 30 0.02 7.78 7.61
CA VAL A 30 -0.11 9.22 7.88
C VAL A 30 -1.59 9.62 7.94
N ALA A 31 -2.42 9.14 7.01
CA ALA A 31 -3.85 9.40 7.01
C ALA A 31 -4.54 8.86 8.28
N MET A 32 -4.18 7.64 8.72
CA MET A 32 -4.68 7.08 9.98
C MET A 32 -4.31 7.95 11.18
N GLN A 33 -3.07 8.43 11.24
CA GLN A 33 -2.63 9.30 12.34
C GLN A 33 -3.40 10.62 12.38
N LYS A 34 -3.69 11.23 11.22
CA LYS A 34 -4.54 12.44 11.13
C LYS A 34 -5.94 12.17 11.67
N MET A 35 -6.56 11.05 11.28
CA MET A 35 -7.89 10.67 11.75
C MET A 35 -7.94 10.41 13.26
N VAL A 36 -6.91 9.77 13.82
CA VAL A 36 -6.77 9.61 15.29
C VAL A 36 -6.67 10.96 16.00
N ASN A 37 -6.04 11.94 15.37
CA ASN A 37 -5.93 13.32 15.87
C ASN A 37 -7.18 14.18 15.55
N ALA A 38 -8.35 13.57 15.37
CA ALA A 38 -9.63 14.21 15.12
C ALA A 38 -9.76 15.01 13.80
N ALA A 39 -8.92 14.72 12.79
CA ALA A 39 -9.15 15.22 11.44
C ALA A 39 -10.44 14.63 10.83
N ASP A 40 -11.10 15.38 9.94
CA ASP A 40 -12.30 14.90 9.25
C ASP A 40 -11.98 13.63 8.44
N VAL A 41 -12.65 12.54 8.80
CA VAL A 41 -12.40 11.20 8.23
C VAL A 41 -12.68 11.18 6.74
N LYS A 42 -13.76 11.84 6.29
CA LYS A 42 -14.19 11.78 4.90
C LYS A 42 -13.24 12.56 3.99
N ALA A 43 -12.82 13.76 4.41
CA ALA A 43 -11.84 14.57 3.71
C ALA A 43 -10.48 13.85 3.68
N THR A 44 -10.03 13.31 4.81
CA THR A 44 -8.72 12.63 4.91
C THR A 44 -8.64 11.40 4.00
N LEU A 45 -9.72 10.62 3.88
CA LEU A 45 -9.78 9.47 2.96
C LEU A 45 -9.86 9.89 1.49
N ALA A 46 -10.54 10.99 1.18
CA ALA A 46 -10.61 11.54 -0.18
C ALA A 46 -9.23 12.04 -0.65
N ASP A 47 -8.50 12.72 0.23
CA ASP A 47 -7.14 13.20 -0.03
C ASP A 47 -6.18 12.02 -0.22
N LEU A 48 -6.24 10.99 0.64
CA LEU A 48 -5.44 9.77 0.49
C LEU A 48 -5.69 9.09 -0.86
N ALA A 49 -6.95 8.97 -1.28
CA ALA A 49 -7.30 8.35 -2.56
C ALA A 49 -6.77 9.17 -3.75
N SER A 50 -6.76 10.51 -3.64
CA SER A 50 -6.16 11.38 -4.65
C SER A 50 -4.64 11.22 -4.70
N GLU A 51 -3.98 11.19 -3.54
CA GLU A 51 -2.53 11.05 -3.41
C GLU A 51 -2.03 9.72 -3.98
N ILE A 52 -2.69 8.60 -3.64
CA ILE A 52 -2.36 7.29 -4.20
C ILE A 52 -2.54 7.28 -5.73
N ARG A 53 -3.63 7.87 -6.24
CA ARG A 53 -3.88 7.93 -7.70
C ARG A 53 -2.85 8.77 -8.45
N SER A 54 -2.34 9.84 -7.85
CA SER A 54 -1.30 10.70 -8.45
C SER A 54 0.11 10.11 -8.35
N SER A 55 0.34 9.18 -7.41
CA SER A 55 1.62 8.48 -7.25
C SER A 55 1.79 7.25 -8.15
N MET A 56 0.71 6.81 -8.81
CA MET A 56 0.69 5.72 -9.79
C MET A 56 0.87 6.24 -11.21
#